data_AF-A0A832DB07-F1
#
_entry.id   AF-A0A832DB07-F1
#
_cell.length_a   1.000
_cell.length_b   1.000
_cell.length_c   1.000
_cell.angle_alpha   90.00
_cell.angle_beta   90.00
_cell.angle_gamma   90.00
#
_symmetry.space_group_name_H-M   'P 1'
#
loop_
_entity.id
_entity.type
_entity.pdbx_description
1 polymer ?
#
loop_
_entity_poly.entity_id
_entity_poly.type
_entity_poly.pdbx_seq_one_letter_code
_entity_poly.pdbx_strand_id
1 'polypeptide(L)'
;MQGVQIFLVRVWLCSGGLSAEAVFGVDGCLEHAEAKTVSRELFVCGSASKTTVDFIAEQARRGVRVIGLPREALENDPMQDRVQQVSEKICNALEDVPRVILSVGLPLVSDRVVGARLSSWLSMVTVDVLHRTRIKRVYAEGGATAVALARQAGWHRLRVVGELARGVVMCQTGGETGVEYVIKPGSYPWPAWVREAPIQHET
;
A
#
# COMPACT_ATOMS: atom_id res chain seq x y z
N MET A 1 12.12 -16.68 -31.49
CA MET A 1 10.76 -16.09 -31.42
C MET A 1 9.83 -17.14 -30.84
N GLN A 2 9.63 -17.13 -29.53
CA GLN A 2 8.66 -18.01 -28.85
C GLN A 2 7.57 -17.13 -28.25
N GLY A 3 6.32 -17.50 -28.53
CA GLY A 3 5.13 -16.70 -28.31
C GLY A 3 4.84 -16.47 -26.84
N VAL A 4 4.60 -15.20 -26.49
CA VAL A 4 4.06 -14.81 -25.19
C VAL A 4 2.53 -14.97 -25.27
N GLN A 5 1.98 -15.93 -24.53
CA GLN A 5 0.54 -16.02 -24.32
C GLN A 5 0.09 -14.83 -23.44
N ILE A 6 -0.66 -13.92 -24.04
CA ILE A 6 -1.34 -12.81 -23.37
C ILE A 6 -2.61 -13.38 -22.74
N PHE A 7 -2.67 -13.50 -21.41
CA PHE A 7 -3.92 -13.75 -20.68
C PHE A 7 -4.54 -12.42 -20.28
N LEU A 8 -5.60 -12.03 -20.99
CA LEU A 8 -6.50 -10.95 -20.58
C LEU A 8 -7.48 -11.54 -19.54
N VAL A 9 -7.18 -11.43 -18.24
CA VAL A 9 -8.08 -11.94 -17.21
C VAL A 9 -9.21 -10.93 -16.96
N ARG A 10 -10.38 -11.23 -17.52
CA ARG A 10 -11.66 -10.75 -16.97
C ARG A 10 -11.90 -11.48 -15.65
N VAL A 11 -12.04 -10.73 -14.55
CA VAL A 11 -12.36 -11.30 -13.24
C VAL A 11 -13.77 -11.88 -13.28
N TRP A 12 -13.87 -13.20 -13.24
CA TRP A 12 -15.09 -13.95 -12.90
C TRP A 12 -14.68 -15.12 -12.00
N LEU A 13 -15.31 -15.23 -10.83
CA LEU A 13 -15.10 -16.28 -9.83
C LEU A 13 -15.76 -17.59 -10.31
N CYS A 14 -14.96 -18.64 -10.51
CA CYS A 14 -15.42 -20.03 -10.46
C CYS A 14 -14.25 -20.98 -10.13
N SER A 15 -14.60 -22.02 -9.38
CA SER A 15 -13.79 -23.04 -8.69
C SER A 15 -12.91 -23.92 -9.58
N GLY A 16 -11.71 -24.26 -9.09
CA GLY A 16 -10.90 -25.38 -9.60
C GLY A 16 -9.41 -25.18 -9.35
N GLY A 17 -8.86 -25.82 -8.32
CA GLY A 17 -7.46 -25.70 -7.92
C GLY A 17 -6.46 -26.41 -8.83
N LEU A 18 -5.18 -26.07 -8.65
CA LEU A 18 -4.00 -26.84 -9.07
C LEU A 18 -2.81 -26.39 -8.22
N SER A 19 -2.14 -27.34 -7.57
CA SER A 19 -0.88 -27.16 -6.84
C SER A 19 0.32 -27.44 -7.74
N ALA A 20 1.45 -26.78 -7.48
CA ALA A 20 2.76 -27.27 -7.91
C ALA A 20 3.81 -26.95 -6.83
N GLU A 21 4.45 -27.99 -6.30
CA GLU A 21 5.68 -27.93 -5.51
C GLU A 21 6.89 -27.79 -6.43
N ALA A 22 7.93 -27.10 -5.98
CA ALA A 22 9.27 -27.23 -6.52
C ALA A 22 10.31 -27.22 -5.39
N VAL A 23 11.20 -28.21 -5.44
CA VAL A 23 12.23 -28.55 -4.44
C VAL A 23 13.61 -28.39 -5.09
N PHE A 24 14.42 -27.54 -4.45
CA PHE A 24 15.89 -27.48 -4.30
C PHE A 24 16.87 -27.33 -5.49
N GLY A 25 17.90 -26.51 -5.22
CA GLY A 25 19.23 -26.53 -5.83
C GLY A 25 20.17 -25.61 -5.03
N VAL A 26 21.12 -26.19 -4.31
CA VAL A 26 22.14 -25.52 -3.48
C VAL A 26 23.44 -25.45 -4.29
N ASP A 27 24.09 -24.28 -4.35
CA ASP A 27 25.55 -24.13 -4.24
C ASP A 27 25.99 -22.69 -4.59
N GLY A 28 26.87 -22.12 -3.77
CA GLY A 28 27.67 -20.94 -4.14
C GLY A 28 27.71 -19.83 -3.10
N CYS A 29 28.61 -19.95 -2.12
CA CYS A 29 28.97 -18.90 -1.18
C CYS A 29 29.50 -17.65 -1.89
N LEU A 30 28.78 -16.54 -1.75
CA LEU A 30 29.34 -15.19 -1.64
C LEU A 30 28.58 -14.50 -0.51
N GLU A 31 29.14 -14.55 0.70
CA GLU A 31 28.71 -13.73 1.81
C GLU A 31 29.02 -12.26 1.51
N HIS A 32 28.14 -11.63 0.72
CA HIS A 32 27.90 -10.21 0.90
C HIS A 32 27.05 -10.10 2.15
N ALA A 33 27.59 -9.47 3.19
CA ALA A 33 26.77 -9.01 4.30
C ALA A 33 25.75 -7.99 3.73
N GLU A 34 24.60 -8.50 3.28
CA GLU A 34 23.42 -7.68 3.01
C GLU A 34 23.06 -7.03 4.33
N ALA A 35 23.41 -5.76 4.48
CA ALA A 35 22.84 -4.92 5.52
C ALA A 35 21.32 -5.08 5.41
N LYS A 36 20.71 -5.73 6.41
CA LYS A 36 19.29 -6.06 6.47
C LYS A 36 18.52 -4.75 6.35
N THR A 37 18.18 -4.37 5.12
CA THR A 37 17.59 -3.07 4.86
C THR A 37 16.19 -3.13 5.45
N VAL A 38 15.93 -2.29 6.45
CA VAL A 38 14.63 -2.22 7.09
C VAL A 38 13.60 -1.93 5.99
N SER A 39 12.73 -2.90 5.73
CA SER A 39 11.76 -2.81 4.66
C SER A 39 10.68 -1.81 5.04
N ARG A 40 10.60 -0.70 4.30
CA ARG A 40 9.62 0.36 4.55
C ARG A 40 8.26 -0.01 4.00
N GLU A 41 7.24 0.24 4.80
CA GLU A 41 5.83 -0.02 4.51
C GLU A 41 5.00 1.26 4.63
N LEU A 42 4.16 1.50 3.63
CA LEU A 42 3.22 2.62 3.62
C LEU A 42 1.79 2.10 3.49
N PHE A 43 0.96 2.38 4.49
CA PHE A 43 -0.48 2.14 4.43
C PHE A 43 -1.18 3.41 3.96
N VAL A 44 -2.12 3.26 3.02
CA VAL A 44 -2.92 4.33 2.42
C VAL A 44 -4.39 4.02 2.67
N CYS A 45 -4.93 4.60 3.73
CA CYS A 45 -6.25 4.30 4.26
C CYS A 45 -7.29 5.35 3.86
N GLY A 46 -8.09 5.05 2.83
CA GLY A 46 -9.17 5.93 2.37
C GLY A 46 -10.57 5.51 2.77
N SER A 47 -10.75 4.35 3.41
CA SER A 47 -12.07 3.90 3.87
C SER A 47 -12.42 4.48 5.23
N ALA A 48 -13.70 4.81 5.44
CA ALA A 48 -14.23 5.19 6.74
C ALA A 48 -14.93 4.02 7.46
N SER A 49 -14.63 2.78 7.06
CA SER A 49 -15.24 1.60 7.69
C SER A 49 -14.79 1.46 9.14
N LYS A 50 -15.61 0.85 10.00
CA LYS A 50 -15.21 0.55 11.38
C LYS A 50 -13.93 -0.29 11.44
N THR A 51 -13.78 -1.26 10.54
CA THR A 51 -12.58 -2.09 10.45
C THR A 51 -11.30 -1.26 10.22
N THR A 52 -11.39 -0.24 9.37
CA THR A 52 -10.31 0.72 9.12
C THR A 52 -9.98 1.53 10.36
N VAL A 53 -11.01 2.11 10.98
CA VAL A 53 -10.86 2.98 12.16
C VAL A 53 -10.20 2.20 13.30
N ASP A 54 -10.67 0.97 13.55
CA ASP A 54 -10.12 0.10 14.57
C ASP A 54 -8.66 -0.30 14.27
N PHE A 55 -8.33 -0.58 13.00
CA PHE A 55 -6.96 -0.87 12.57
C PHE A 55 -6.03 0.31 12.80
N ILE A 56 -6.39 1.51 12.35
CA ILE A 56 -5.58 2.72 12.53
C ILE A 56 -5.35 3.01 14.01
N ALA A 57 -6.41 2.94 14.83
CA ALA A 57 -6.32 3.16 16.27
C ALA A 57 -5.45 2.11 16.97
N GLU A 58 -5.50 0.85 16.53
CA GLU A 58 -4.60 -0.19 17.03
C GLU A 58 -3.14 0.09 16.66
N GLN A 59 -2.85 0.41 15.40
CA GLN A 59 -1.48 0.67 14.95
C GLN A 59 -0.88 1.90 15.64
N ALA A 60 -1.67 2.97 15.81
CA ALA A 60 -1.26 4.15 16.56
C ALA A 60 -0.85 3.81 18.01
N ARG A 61 -1.63 2.95 18.71
CA ARG A 61 -1.29 2.47 20.06
C ARG A 61 -0.01 1.63 20.11
N ARG A 62 0.38 1.04 18.98
CA ARG A 62 1.64 0.27 18.82
C ARG A 62 2.83 1.15 18.39
N GLY A 63 2.68 2.48 18.36
CA GLY A 63 3.75 3.41 18.02
C GLY A 63 3.92 3.68 16.52
N VAL A 64 3.05 3.12 15.65
CA VAL A 64 3.07 3.45 14.22
C VAL A 64 2.64 4.91 14.02
N ARG A 65 3.40 5.66 13.21
CA ARG A 65 3.06 7.04 12.89
C ARG A 65 1.85 7.08 11.96
N VAL A 66 0.80 7.79 12.37
CA VAL A 66 -0.40 8.05 11.57
C VAL A 66 -0.42 9.51 11.15
N ILE A 67 -0.46 9.76 9.84
CA ILE A 67 -0.48 11.08 9.23
C ILE A 67 -1.81 11.24 8.50
N GLY A 68 -2.56 12.28 8.86
CA GLY A 68 -3.85 12.62 8.25
C GLY A 68 -3.69 13.61 7.10
N LEU A 69 -4.69 13.68 6.22
CA LEU A 69 -4.78 14.77 5.25
C LEU A 69 -5.10 16.11 5.94
N PRO A 70 -4.64 17.23 5.37
CA PRO A 70 -5.02 18.56 5.86
C PRO A 70 -6.53 18.79 5.68
N ARG A 71 -7.13 19.63 6.54
CA ARG A 71 -8.59 19.90 6.53
C ARG A 71 -9.06 20.45 5.19
N GLU A 72 -8.20 21.24 4.55
CA GLU A 72 -8.41 21.85 3.25
C GLU A 72 -8.66 20.80 2.14
N ALA A 73 -8.29 19.54 2.34
CA ALA A 73 -8.58 18.45 1.40
C ALA A 73 -10.09 18.16 1.25
N LEU A 74 -10.92 18.60 2.21
CA LEU A 74 -12.38 18.53 2.10
C LEU A 74 -12.93 19.50 1.04
N GLU A 75 -12.26 20.62 0.86
CA GLU A 75 -12.78 21.80 0.15
C GLU A 75 -12.01 22.09 -1.13
N ASN A 76 -10.75 21.63 -1.22
CA ASN A 76 -9.84 22.00 -2.29
C ASN A 76 -9.17 20.77 -2.91
N ASP A 77 -8.91 20.87 -4.21
CA ASP A 77 -8.06 19.90 -4.91
C ASP A 77 -6.61 19.98 -4.41
N PRO A 78 -5.85 18.88 -4.55
CA PRO A 78 -4.44 18.85 -4.15
C PRO A 78 -3.60 19.89 -4.88
N MET A 79 -3.00 20.79 -4.10
CA MET A 79 -1.96 21.71 -4.57
C MET A 79 -0.59 21.11 -4.31
N GLN A 80 0.34 21.29 -5.24
CA GLN A 80 1.66 20.67 -5.20
C GLN A 80 2.42 20.92 -3.89
N ASP A 81 2.50 22.18 -3.43
CA ASP A 81 3.22 22.52 -2.19
C ASP A 81 2.63 21.81 -0.96
N ARG A 82 1.30 21.67 -0.91
CA ARG A 82 0.62 20.98 0.20
C ARG A 82 0.81 19.48 0.14
N VAL A 83 0.81 18.90 -1.06
CA VAL A 83 1.17 17.49 -1.25
C VAL A 83 2.58 17.24 -0.75
N GLN A 84 3.54 18.08 -1.15
CA GLN A 84 4.94 17.98 -0.72
C GLN A 84 5.10 18.09 0.79
N GLN A 85 4.40 19.02 1.45
CA GLN A 85 4.43 19.17 2.91
C GLN A 85 3.93 17.91 3.65
N VAL A 86 2.89 17.25 3.14
CA VAL A 86 2.39 16.00 3.75
C VAL A 86 3.37 14.86 3.47
N SER A 87 3.89 14.77 2.26
CA SER A 87 4.88 13.77 1.89
C SER A 87 6.18 13.90 2.69
N GLU A 88 6.66 15.12 2.95
CA GLU A 88 7.82 15.39 3.81
C GLU A 88 7.64 14.79 5.19
N LYS A 89 6.47 14.98 5.80
CA LYS A 89 6.16 14.41 7.12
C LYS A 89 6.22 12.87 7.08
N ILE A 90 5.76 12.26 5.99
CA ILE A 90 5.79 10.79 5.82
C ILE A 90 7.24 10.31 5.62
N CYS A 91 8.01 10.96 4.75
CA CYS A 91 9.42 10.63 4.50
C CYS A 91 10.23 10.72 5.79
N ASN A 92 10.11 11.82 6.55
CA ASN A 92 10.80 11.99 7.84
C ASN A 92 10.37 10.92 8.84
N ALA A 93 9.08 10.60 8.93
CA ALA A 93 8.62 9.52 9.81
C ALA A 93 9.19 8.14 9.40
N LEU A 94 9.40 7.89 8.10
CA LEU A 94 9.98 6.66 7.58
C LEU A 94 11.51 6.55 7.78
N GLU A 95 12.16 7.60 8.28
CA GLU A 95 13.54 7.54 8.78
C GLU A 95 13.58 6.88 10.17
N ASP A 96 12.59 7.17 11.01
CA ASP A 96 12.52 6.67 12.38
C ASP A 96 11.81 5.31 12.50
N VAL A 97 10.73 5.11 11.73
CA VAL A 97 9.88 3.92 11.83
C VAL A 97 9.76 3.18 10.49
N PRO A 98 9.71 1.83 10.50
CA PRO A 98 9.59 1.05 9.26
C PRO A 98 8.22 1.18 8.60
N ARG A 99 7.22 1.66 9.33
CA ARG A 99 5.81 1.67 8.90
C ARG A 99 5.18 3.02 9.21
N VAL A 100 4.51 3.59 8.21
CA VAL A 100 3.67 4.79 8.35
C VAL A 100 2.29 4.52 7.78
N ILE A 101 1.27 5.13 8.39
CA ILE A 101 -0.11 5.15 7.88
C ILE A 101 -0.42 6.57 7.41
N LEU A 102 -0.69 6.71 6.11
CA LEU A 102 -1.39 7.85 5.55
C LEU A 102 -2.89 7.55 5.57
N SER A 103 -3.68 8.39 6.22
CA SER A 103 -5.13 8.23 6.31
C SER A 103 -5.86 9.52 5.95
N VAL A 104 -7.14 9.42 5.62
CA VAL A 104 -7.99 10.61 5.44
C VAL A 104 -7.96 11.49 6.69
N GLY A 105 -8.18 10.91 7.88
CA GLY A 105 -8.09 11.65 9.15
C GLY A 105 -9.11 12.78 9.33
N LEU A 106 -10.19 12.77 8.52
CA LEU A 106 -11.22 13.81 8.46
C LEU A 106 -12.60 13.19 8.74
N PRO A 107 -13.62 14.01 9.09
CA PRO A 107 -14.97 13.53 9.35
C PRO A 107 -15.53 12.68 8.19
N LEU A 108 -16.46 11.78 8.50
CA LEU A 108 -17.13 10.97 7.49
C LEU A 108 -17.84 11.87 6.47
N VAL A 109 -17.54 11.65 5.19
CA VAL A 109 -18.19 12.36 4.08
C VAL A 109 -18.98 11.36 3.23
N SER A 110 -20.26 11.65 3.00
CA SER A 110 -21.13 10.86 2.11
C SER A 110 -21.11 11.35 0.66
N ASP A 111 -20.56 12.55 0.41
CA ASP A 111 -20.42 13.13 -0.91
C ASP A 111 -19.35 12.40 -1.73
N ARG A 112 -19.75 11.88 -2.90
CA ARG A 112 -18.87 11.13 -3.80
C ARG A 112 -17.77 12.00 -4.44
N VAL A 113 -18.06 13.27 -4.71
CA VAL A 113 -17.08 14.22 -5.28
C VAL A 113 -16.00 14.50 -4.25
N VAL A 114 -16.37 14.72 -3.00
CA VAL A 114 -15.40 14.88 -1.91
C VAL A 114 -14.62 13.58 -1.69
N GLY A 115 -15.27 12.42 -1.69
CA GLY A 115 -14.59 11.12 -1.57
C GLY A 115 -13.57 10.85 -2.68
N ALA A 116 -13.89 11.21 -3.92
CA ALA A 116 -12.96 11.12 -5.05
C ALA A 116 -11.76 12.06 -4.87
N ARG A 117 -11.99 13.29 -4.39
CA ARG A 117 -10.95 14.27 -4.10
C ARG A 117 -10.00 13.82 -3.00
N LEU A 118 -10.54 13.28 -1.90
CA LEU A 118 -9.73 12.70 -0.82
C LEU A 118 -8.89 11.53 -1.34
N SER A 119 -9.44 10.68 -2.22
CA SER A 119 -8.68 9.61 -2.86
C SER A 119 -7.56 10.14 -3.76
N SER A 120 -7.80 11.26 -4.46
CA SER A 120 -6.78 11.97 -5.26
C SER A 120 -5.64 12.48 -4.38
N TRP A 121 -5.97 13.16 -3.27
CA TRP A 121 -4.99 13.60 -2.27
C TRP A 121 -4.11 12.47 -1.74
N LEU A 122 -4.73 11.37 -1.28
CA LEU A 122 -3.99 10.18 -0.81
C LEU A 122 -3.03 9.66 -1.88
N SER A 123 -3.50 9.62 -3.13
CA SER A 123 -2.73 9.09 -4.26
C SER A 123 -1.55 9.97 -4.62
N MET A 124 -1.75 11.30 -4.69
CA MET A 124 -0.70 12.26 -5.02
C MET A 124 0.39 12.31 -3.95
N VAL A 125 0.00 12.33 -2.67
CA VAL A 125 0.95 12.25 -1.54
C VAL A 125 1.73 10.94 -1.61
N THR A 126 1.05 9.82 -1.82
CA THR A 126 1.72 8.51 -1.90
C THR A 126 2.74 8.46 -3.05
N VAL A 127 2.39 8.95 -4.23
CA VAL A 127 3.31 8.97 -5.38
C VAL A 127 4.51 9.88 -5.13
N ASP A 128 4.31 11.05 -4.53
CA ASP A 128 5.43 11.92 -4.15
C ASP A 128 6.36 11.25 -3.12
N VAL A 129 5.83 10.52 -2.14
CA VAL A 129 6.64 9.71 -1.20
C VAL A 129 7.41 8.61 -1.94
N LEU A 130 6.78 7.91 -2.88
CA LEU A 130 7.42 6.84 -3.66
C LEU A 130 8.59 7.34 -4.52
N HIS A 131 8.55 8.60 -4.97
CA HIS A 131 9.66 9.22 -5.69
C HIS A 131 10.84 9.59 -4.78
N ARG A 132 10.60 9.76 -3.47
CA ARG A 132 11.58 10.30 -2.52
C ARG A 132 12.16 9.24 -1.59
N THR A 133 11.45 8.15 -1.39
CA THR A 133 11.82 7.10 -0.44
C THR A 133 11.53 5.73 -1.04
N ARG A 134 12.50 4.82 -0.91
CA ARG A 134 12.30 3.42 -1.30
C ARG A 134 11.30 2.75 -0.35
N ILE A 135 10.07 2.57 -0.82
CA ILE A 135 9.02 1.79 -0.15
C ILE A 135 9.03 0.39 -0.75
N LYS A 136 9.14 -0.64 0.09
CA LYS A 136 9.04 -2.02 -0.38
C LYS A 136 7.59 -2.38 -0.71
N ARG A 137 6.67 -1.97 0.17
CA ARG A 137 5.27 -2.37 0.10
C ARG A 137 4.32 -1.23 0.40
N VAL A 138 3.31 -1.11 -0.44
CA VAL A 138 2.21 -0.16 -0.29
C VAL A 138 0.91 -0.92 -0.07
N TYR A 139 0.20 -0.61 1.01
CA TYR A 139 -1.09 -1.20 1.35
C TYR A 139 -2.19 -0.19 1.09
N ALA A 140 -2.97 -0.36 0.03
CA ALA A 140 -4.13 0.48 -0.25
C ALA A 140 -5.41 -0.11 0.32
N GLU A 141 -6.14 0.73 1.06
CA GLU A 141 -7.42 0.36 1.63
C GLU A 141 -8.58 1.14 1.04
N GLY A 142 -9.58 0.40 0.58
CA GLY A 142 -10.75 0.92 -0.12
C GLY A 142 -10.56 0.87 -1.63
N GLY A 143 -11.61 0.46 -2.35
CA GLY A 143 -11.53 0.28 -3.81
C GLY A 143 -11.25 1.59 -4.56
N ALA A 144 -11.89 2.70 -4.16
CA ALA A 144 -11.66 4.01 -4.77
C ALA A 144 -10.21 4.46 -4.61
N THR A 145 -9.66 4.36 -3.40
CA THR A 145 -8.26 4.68 -3.09
C THR A 145 -7.31 3.78 -3.85
N ALA A 146 -7.57 2.46 -3.89
CA ALA A 146 -6.70 1.54 -4.58
C ALA A 146 -6.63 1.79 -6.11
N VAL A 147 -7.78 2.12 -6.72
CA VAL A 147 -7.85 2.47 -8.14
C VAL A 147 -7.20 3.82 -8.41
N ALA A 148 -7.48 4.84 -7.58
CA ALA A 148 -6.90 6.16 -7.73
C ALA A 148 -5.37 6.12 -7.63
N LEU A 149 -4.84 5.39 -6.66
CA LEU A 149 -3.40 5.24 -6.46
C LEU A 149 -2.73 4.51 -7.61
N ALA A 150 -3.28 3.37 -8.04
CA ALA A 150 -2.70 2.62 -9.16
C ALA A 150 -2.66 3.46 -10.45
N ARG A 151 -3.70 4.26 -10.71
CA ARG A 151 -3.72 5.19 -11.85
C ARG A 151 -2.68 6.30 -11.70
N GLN A 152 -2.63 6.94 -10.54
CA GLN A 152 -1.71 8.05 -10.28
C GLN A 152 -0.24 7.60 -10.35
N ALA A 153 0.07 6.39 -9.90
CA ALA A 153 1.41 5.82 -9.91
C ALA A 153 1.81 5.20 -11.27
N GLY A 154 0.93 5.26 -12.29
CA GLY A 154 1.19 4.66 -13.60
C GLY A 154 1.21 3.12 -13.59
N TRP A 155 0.65 2.48 -12.56
CA TRP A 155 0.59 1.03 -12.43
C TRP A 155 -0.55 0.43 -13.27
N HIS A 156 -0.40 0.50 -14.59
CA HIS A 156 -1.41 0.02 -15.55
C HIS A 156 -1.46 -1.50 -15.67
N ARG A 157 -0.41 -2.20 -15.21
CA ARG A 157 -0.33 -3.66 -15.19
C ARG A 157 0.09 -4.12 -13.80
N LEU A 158 -0.79 -4.90 -13.19
CA LEU A 158 -0.58 -5.51 -11.88
C LEU A 158 -0.59 -7.02 -12.08
N ARG A 159 0.49 -7.70 -11.66
CA ARG A 159 0.51 -9.16 -11.60
C ARG A 159 0.12 -9.58 -10.20
N VAL A 160 -1.00 -10.29 -10.04
CA VAL A 160 -1.36 -10.88 -8.76
C VAL A 160 -0.31 -11.93 -8.39
N VAL A 161 0.28 -11.80 -7.20
CA VAL A 161 1.29 -12.74 -6.68
C VAL A 161 0.78 -13.55 -5.48
N GLY A 162 -0.37 -13.16 -4.90
CA GLY A 162 -1.02 -13.95 -3.87
C GLY A 162 -2.30 -13.30 -3.32
N GLU A 163 -3.06 -14.09 -2.60
CA GLU A 163 -4.19 -13.66 -1.79
C GLU A 163 -3.82 -13.87 -0.31
N LEU A 164 -3.70 -12.78 0.45
CA LEU A 164 -3.22 -12.79 1.83
C LEU A 164 -4.32 -13.18 2.83
N ALA A 165 -5.55 -12.91 2.45
CA ALA A 165 -6.81 -13.33 3.06
C ALA A 165 -7.91 -13.09 2.04
N ARG A 166 -9.14 -13.58 2.31
CA ARG A 166 -10.28 -13.41 1.41
C ARG A 166 -10.44 -11.96 0.95
N GLY A 167 -10.27 -11.71 -0.35
CA GLY A 167 -10.39 -10.38 -0.97
C GLY A 167 -9.22 -9.43 -0.72
N VAL A 168 -8.16 -9.86 -0.02
CA VAL A 168 -6.94 -9.07 0.23
C VAL A 168 -5.84 -9.60 -0.68
N VAL A 169 -5.56 -8.87 -1.74
CA VAL A 169 -4.67 -9.35 -2.82
C VAL A 169 -3.36 -8.60 -2.81
N MET A 170 -2.26 -9.33 -3.01
CA MET A 170 -0.94 -8.77 -3.24
C MET A 170 -0.63 -8.82 -4.73
N CYS A 171 -0.17 -7.70 -5.25
CA CYS A 171 0.21 -7.50 -6.64
C CYS A 171 1.66 -7.04 -6.73
N GLN A 172 2.35 -7.45 -7.78
CA GLN A 172 3.62 -6.86 -8.20
C GLN A 172 3.34 -5.77 -9.24
N THR A 173 3.88 -4.57 -9.03
CA THR A 173 3.85 -3.50 -10.05
C THR A 173 4.90 -3.77 -11.12
N GLY A 174 4.67 -3.35 -12.37
CA GLY A 174 5.66 -3.50 -13.45
C GLY A 174 6.96 -2.71 -13.21
N GLY A 175 8.12 -3.27 -13.61
CA GLY A 175 9.46 -2.67 -13.49
C GLY A 175 10.46 -3.58 -12.74
N GLU A 176 11.78 -3.39 -12.95
CA GLU A 176 12.85 -4.24 -12.37
C GLU A 176 12.98 -4.13 -10.84
N THR A 177 12.38 -3.11 -10.21
CA THR A 177 12.41 -2.87 -8.75
C THR A 177 11.01 -2.63 -8.17
N GLY A 178 9.98 -3.24 -8.77
CA GLY A 178 8.57 -2.95 -8.49
C GLY A 178 8.17 -3.03 -7.02
N VAL A 179 7.24 -2.16 -6.64
CA VAL A 179 6.63 -2.11 -5.32
C VAL A 179 5.66 -3.28 -5.15
N GLU A 180 5.65 -3.89 -3.97
CA GLU A 180 4.58 -4.84 -3.61
C GLU A 180 3.32 -4.03 -3.27
N TYR A 181 2.29 -4.17 -4.08
CA TYR A 181 1.04 -3.43 -3.94
C TYR A 181 -0.06 -4.31 -3.39
N VAL A 182 -0.45 -4.08 -2.14
CA VAL A 182 -1.49 -4.86 -1.45
C VAL A 182 -2.79 -4.08 -1.43
N ILE A 183 -3.88 -4.71 -1.88
CA ILE A 183 -5.19 -4.07 -1.98
C ILE A 183 -6.16 -4.79 -1.04
N LYS A 184 -6.83 -4.01 -0.18
CA LYS A 184 -7.90 -4.50 0.70
C LYS A 184 -9.19 -3.69 0.51
N PRO A 185 -10.36 -4.33 0.35
CA PRO A 185 -11.64 -3.65 0.45
C PRO A 185 -11.82 -2.98 1.81
N GLY A 186 -12.57 -1.87 1.86
CA GLY A 186 -12.69 -1.06 3.07
C GLY A 186 -13.12 -1.86 4.31
N SER A 187 -14.24 -2.59 4.20
CA SER A 187 -14.85 -3.32 5.31
C SER A 187 -14.12 -4.60 5.74
N TYR A 188 -13.15 -5.08 4.96
CA TYR A 188 -12.52 -6.37 5.19
C TYR A 188 -11.41 -6.23 6.24
N PRO A 189 -11.12 -7.27 7.05
CA PRO A 189 -10.02 -7.22 8.01
C PRO A 189 -8.66 -7.42 7.32
N TRP A 190 -7.62 -6.76 7.83
CA TRP A 190 -6.25 -7.15 7.52
C TRP A 190 -5.93 -8.51 8.17
N PRO A 191 -5.16 -9.40 7.52
CA PRO A 191 -4.63 -10.61 8.15
C PRO A 191 -3.85 -10.27 9.43
N ALA A 192 -3.84 -11.19 10.41
CA ALA A 192 -3.20 -10.96 11.71
C ALA A 192 -1.72 -10.52 11.58
N TRP A 193 -0.95 -11.19 10.74
CA TRP A 193 0.46 -10.88 10.50
C TRP A 193 0.69 -9.51 9.82
N VAL A 194 -0.29 -8.95 9.09
CA VAL A 194 -0.20 -7.58 8.56
C VAL A 194 -0.41 -6.56 9.69
N ARG A 195 -1.23 -6.90 10.68
CA ARG A 195 -1.49 -6.07 11.86
C ARG A 195 -0.31 -6.05 12.83
N GLU A 196 0.59 -7.02 12.73
CA GLU A 196 1.88 -6.99 13.40
C GLU A 196 2.78 -5.96 12.70
N ALA A 197 3.26 -4.96 13.44
CA ALA A 197 4.22 -3.98 12.92
C ALA A 197 5.58 -4.68 12.73
N PRO A 198 6.39 -4.31 11.71
CA PRO A 198 7.73 -4.84 11.57
C PRO A 198 8.50 -4.51 12.85
N ILE A 199 9.09 -5.53 13.47
CA ILE A 199 9.90 -5.36 14.67
C ILE A 199 11.09 -4.47 14.28
N GLN A 200 11.22 -3.30 14.94
CA GLN A 200 12.47 -2.56 14.95
C GLN A 200 13.47 -3.42 15.72
N HIS A 201 14.49 -3.95 15.04
CA HIS A 201 15.63 -4.49 15.76
C HIS A 201 16.35 -3.30 16.37
N GLU A 202 16.19 -3.10 17.68
CA GLU A 202 17.07 -2.23 18.46
C GLU A 202 18.51 -2.67 18.20
N THR A 203 19.33 -1.70 17.77
CA THR A 203 20.78 -1.87 17.60
C THR A 203 21.46 -1.54 18.92
#